data_AF-A0A1F3BLR4-F1
#
_entry.id   AF-A0A1F3BLR4-F1
#
_cell.length_a   1.000
_cell.length_b   1.000
_cell.length_c   1.000
_cell.angle_alpha   90.00
_cell.angle_beta   90.00
_cell.angle_gamma   90.00
#
_symmetry.space_group_name_H-M   'P 1'
#
loop_
_entity.id
_entity.type
_entity.pdbx_description
1 polymer ?
#
loop_
_entity_poly.entity_id
_entity_poly.type
_entity_poly.pdbx_seq_one_letter_code
_entity_poly.pdbx_strand_id
1 'polypeptide(L)' 'MLIERTKKEVIIRLLPTVDIDELQELANYFRYKEITSKYKTEQSVVDKLSSEINKEWYKLNRTNN' A
#
# COMPACT_ATOMS: atom_id res chain seq x y z
N MET A 1 -19.34 -11.00 3.28
CA MET A 1 -18.29 -10.02 3.60
C MET A 1 -18.83 -9.08 4.67
N LEU A 2 -18.20 -9.02 5.84
CA LEU A 2 -18.60 -8.16 6.95
C LEU A 2 -17.41 -7.28 7.32
N ILE A 3 -17.64 -5.97 7.40
CA ILE A 3 -16.66 -5.00 7.88
C ILE A 3 -17.20 -4.43 9.19
N GLU A 4 -16.44 -4.59 10.26
CA GLU A 4 -16.79 -4.15 11.61
C GLU A 4 -15.75 -3.14 12.10
N ARG A 5 -16.19 -2.07 12.75
CA ARG A 5 -15.30 -1.10 13.39
C ARG A 5 -15.52 -1.15 14.90
N THR A 6 -14.44 -1.42 15.64
CA THR A 6 -14.43 -1.41 17.10
C THR A 6 -13.76 -0.13 17.63
N LYS A 7 -13.61 -0.03 18.95
CA LYS A 7 -12.86 1.08 19.57
C LYS A 7 -11.37 1.07 19.25
N LYS A 8 -10.80 -0.07 18.85
CA LYS A 8 -9.34 -0.25 18.65
C LYS A 8 -8.95 -0.49 17.20
N GLU A 9 -9.83 -1.11 16.42
CA GLU A 9 -9.46 -1.61 15.09
C GLU A 9 -10.66 -1.73 14.15
N VAL A 10 -10.37 -2.00 12.88
CA VAL A 10 -11.35 -2.38 11.86
C VAL A 10 -11.09 -3.84 11.49
N ILE A 11 -12.12 -4.68 11.57
CA ILE A 11 -12.07 -6.11 11.28
C ILE A 11 -12.77 -6.35 9.94
N ILE A 12 -12.08 -6.97 8.99
CA ILE A 12 -12.63 -7.40 7.70
C ILE A 12 -12.68 -8.93 7.70
N ARG A 13 -13.88 -9.51 7.60
CA ARG A 13 -14.05 -10.98 7.53
C ARG A 13 -14.25 -11.44 6.08
N LEU A 14 -13.38 -12.32 5.64
CA LEU A 14 -13.34 -12.88 4.28
C LEU A 14 -13.44 -14.41 4.34
N LEU A 15 -13.82 -15.03 3.22
CA LEU A 15 -13.79 -16.47 3.07
C LEU A 15 -12.34 -16.96 3.01
N PRO A 16 -12.05 -18.20 3.48
CA PRO A 16 -10.69 -18.74 3.45
C PRO A 16 -10.16 -19.03 2.04
N THR A 17 -11.01 -18.90 1.02
CA THR A 17 -10.67 -19.12 -0.39
C THR A 17 -10.01 -17.92 -1.06
N VAL A 18 -9.88 -16.79 -0.35
CA VAL A 18 -9.23 -15.59 -0.90
C VAL A 18 -7.72 -15.75 -0.81
N ASP A 19 -7.03 -15.34 -1.88
CA ASP A 19 -5.57 -15.41 -1.96
C ASP A 19 -4.92 -14.53 -0.88
N ILE A 20 -3.97 -15.11 -0.14
CA ILE A 20 -3.31 -14.43 0.96
C ILE A 20 -2.31 -13.37 0.48
N ASP A 21 -1.72 -13.54 -0.70
CA ASP A 21 -0.75 -12.60 -1.25
C ASP A 21 -1.47 -11.30 -1.67
N GLU A 22 -2.63 -11.42 -2.30
CA GLU A 22 -3.50 -10.27 -2.61
C GLU A 22 -3.97 -9.54 -1.33
N LEU A 23 -4.28 -10.29 -0.26
CA LEU A 23 -4.65 -9.69 1.02
C LEU A 23 -3.49 -8.94 1.68
N GLN A 24 -2.28 -9.42 1.51
CA GLN A 24 -1.08 -8.75 2.01
C GLN A 24 -0.84 -7.43 1.27
N GLU A 25 -1.06 -7.37 -0.04
CA GLU A 25 -0.98 -6.13 -0.81
C GLU A 25 -2.01 -5.09 -0.33
N LEU A 26 -3.25 -5.52 -0.11
CA LEU A 26 -4.31 -4.66 0.40
C LEU A 26 -3.99 -4.13 1.82
N ALA A 27 -3.48 -5.00 2.70
CA ALA A 27 -3.05 -4.62 4.04
C ALA A 27 -1.90 -3.59 3.99
N ASN A 28 -0.94 -3.78 3.09
CA ASN A 28 0.15 -2.84 2.87
C ASN A 28 -0.35 -1.47 2.39
N TYR A 29 -1.34 -1.45 1.49
CA TYR A 29 -1.97 -0.21 1.04
C TYR A 29 -2.67 0.55 2.17
N PHE A 30 -3.46 -0.15 3.00
CA PHE A 30 -4.09 0.48 4.16
C PHE A 30 -3.05 1.01 5.14
N ARG A 31 -1.98 0.25 5.38
CA ARG A 31 -0.88 0.70 6.24
C ARG A 31 -0.20 1.96 5.70
N TYR A 32 0.03 2.03 4.40
CA TYR A 32 0.52 3.24 3.74
C TYR A 32 -0.42 4.42 3.95
N LYS A 33 -1.73 4.24 3.78
CA LYS A 33 -2.74 5.29 4.02
C LYS A 33 -2.80 5.76 5.47
N GLU A 34 -2.67 4.87 6.45
CA GLU A 34 -2.61 5.23 7.87
C GLU A 34 -1.38 6.05 8.25
N ILE A 35 -0.23 5.68 7.67
CA ILE A 35 1.02 6.40 7.91
C ILE A 35 0.92 7.77 7.25
N THR A 36 0.55 7.80 5.97
CA THR A 36 0.48 9.03 5.18
C THR A 36 -0.61 9.99 5.62
N SER A 37 -1.72 9.52 6.22
CA SER A 37 -2.82 10.39 6.67
C SER A 37 -2.40 11.42 7.74
N LYS A 38 -1.26 11.20 8.40
CA LYS A 38 -0.69 12.12 9.40
C LYS A 38 0.17 13.22 8.78
N TYR A 39 0.57 13.08 7.53
CA TYR A 39 1.44 14.02 6.84
C TYR A 39 0.62 14.87 5.87
N LYS A 40 0.49 16.17 6.17
CA LYS A 40 0.06 17.17 5.19
C LYS A 40 1.27 17.58 4.35
N THR A 41 1.72 16.67 3.50
CA THR A 41 2.76 16.96 2.51
C THR A 41 2.08 17.21 1.17
N GLU A 42 2.57 18.19 0.41
CA GLU A 42 2.07 18.42 -0.95
C GLU A 42 2.25 17.17 -1.80
N GLN A 43 1.24 16.84 -2.60
CA GLN A 43 1.24 15.69 -3.50
C GLN A 43 2.48 15.67 -4.40
N SER A 44 2.99 16.86 -4.77
CA SER A 44 4.23 17.07 -5.52
C SER A 44 5.46 16.37 -4.94
N VAL A 45 5.59 16.29 -3.61
CA VAL A 45 6.72 15.65 -2.92
C VAL A 45 6.59 14.12 -2.95
N VAL A 46 5.37 13.61 -2.79
CA VAL A 46 5.08 12.17 -2.87
C VAL A 46 5.30 11.65 -4.28
N ASP A 47 4.87 12.42 -5.28
CA ASP A 47 5.04 12.10 -6.69
C ASP A 47 6.52 12.11 -7.08
N LYS A 48 7.28 13.09 -6.57
CA LYS A 48 8.72 13.17 -6.80
C LYS A 48 9.44 11.92 -6.25
N LEU A 49 9.17 11.54 -5.00
CA LEU A 49 9.75 10.35 -4.38
C LEU A 49 9.38 9.06 -5.14
N SER A 50 8.10 8.92 -5.51
CA SER A 50 7.62 7.76 -6.27
C SER A 50 8.28 7.68 -7.66
N SER A 51 8.48 8.82 -8.32
CA SER A 51 9.17 8.89 -9.61
C SER A 51 10.65 8.49 -9.51
N GLU A 52 11.32 8.85 -8.41
CA GLU A 52 12.72 8.53 -8.16
C GLU A 52 12.88 7.02 -7.90
N ILE A 53 12.03 6.44 -7.04
CA ILE A 53 12.02 5.00 -6.78
C ILE A 53 11.77 4.21 -8.08
N ASN A 54 10.80 4.61 -8.89
CA ASN A 54 10.52 3.95 -10.16
C ASN A 54 11.70 4.04 -11.13
N LYS A 55 12.36 5.20 -11.24
CA LYS A 55 13.56 5.36 -12.08
C LYS A 55 14.68 4.40 -11.64
N GLU A 56 14.93 4.27 -10.35
CA GLU A 56 15.94 3.35 -9.83
C GLU A 56 15.55 1.89 -10.06
N TRP A 57 14.28 1.53 -9.86
CA TRP A 57 13.78 0.19 -10.20
C TRP A 57 13.95 -0.13 -11.68
N TYR A 58 13.62 0.81 -12.58
CA TYR A 58 13.80 0.61 -14.02
C TYR A 58 15.28 0.45 -14.41
N LYS A 59 16.20 1.20 -13.79
CA LYS A 59 17.64 1.05 -14.05
C LYS A 59 18.16 -0.31 -13.62
N LEU A 60 17.72 -0.81 -12.46
CA LEU A 60 18.18 -2.08 -11.90
C LEU A 60 17.61 -3.30 -12.62
N ASN A 61 16.40 -3.18 -13.20
CA ASN A 61 15.67 -4.33 -13.75
C ASN A 61 15.60 -4.35 -15.29
N ARG A 62 16.11 -3.32 -15.99
CA ARG A 62 16.22 -3.34 -17.46
C ARG A 62 17.57 -3.81 -18.00
N THR A 63 18.52 -4.23 -17.16
CA THR A 63 19.83 -4.78 -17.58
C THR A 63 19.81 -6.27 -17.97
N ASN A 64 18.65 -6.82 -18.31
CA ASN A 64 18.54 -8.12 -18.98
C ASN A 64 17.76 -7.94 -20.29
N ASN A 65 18.46 -7.53 -21.35
CA ASN A 65 18.08 -7.81 -22.74
C ASN A 65 19.35 -7.90 -23.59
#